data_AF-A0A5N6KXF4-F1
#
_entry.id   AF-A0A5N6KXF4-F1
#
_cell.length_a   1.000
_cell.length_b   1.000
_cell.length_c   1.000
_cell.angle_alpha   90.00
_cell.angle_beta   90.00
_cell.angle_gamma   90.00
#
_symmetry.space_group_name_H-M   'P 1'
#
loop_
_entity.id
_entity.type
_entity.pdbx_description
1 polymer ?
#
loop_
_entity_poly.entity_id
_entity_poly.type
_entity_poly.pdbx_seq_one_letter_code
_entity_poly.pdbx_strand_id
1 'polypeptide(L)'
;MTFDKPRLFDSERAPFQAHPDPKVRLLAYYPNWINSTVICPPKKAPLQSEYVRPVLSSALPSNISSALPVEVLHLVLAFLSLEDLVSLRQTQQFFNIHILAFPPYRHLYDNVPEVLHALFATRLAHVHLVEKIFHAARADRCCKCNRLGAFVFLFTLERCCFACLRDADHFRLIPINAAKDIFSLPSRITKALPTLSVYCGTYGLKERKIWRRSKQLLSARQVIQATALYHGSSEHLVKAQARNACASQCEHGPRQRSAKQWARALNFEIGGDPFSGVAAISLPFLRQNQTVETPMWCAGCEICFVKGLLHPADHDGRGMAYDLDKRAYTVAGLLAHSLECPGARRIWDESEAAPSGGVLEEQYLSI
;
A
#
# COMPACT_ATOMS: atom_id res chain seq x y z
N MET A 1 -3.45 36.45 14.30
CA MET A 1 -4.12 35.26 13.77
C MET A 1 -3.32 34.06 14.22
N THR A 2 -3.79 33.42 15.28
CA THR A 2 -3.24 32.20 15.86
C THR A 2 -3.37 31.08 14.84
N PHE A 3 -2.24 30.63 14.28
CA PHE A 3 -2.20 29.36 13.58
C PHE A 3 -2.44 28.27 14.62
N ASP A 4 -3.63 27.69 14.63
CA ASP A 4 -3.90 26.46 15.36
C ASP A 4 -2.85 25.42 14.90
N LYS A 5 -1.95 25.05 15.82
CA LYS A 5 -1.05 23.90 15.63
C LYS A 5 -1.94 22.70 15.29
N PRO A 6 -1.81 22.07 14.12
CA PRO A 6 -2.53 20.83 13.87
C PRO A 6 -2.06 19.83 14.93
N ARG A 7 -3.01 19.24 15.68
CA ARG A 7 -2.76 18.12 16.59
C ARG A 7 -2.15 16.97 15.77
N LEU A 8 -0.82 16.94 15.69
CA LEU A 8 -0.02 16.02 14.86
C LEU A 8 0.46 14.79 15.64
N PHE A 9 0.11 14.66 16.93
CA PHE A 9 0.75 13.75 17.88
C PHE A 9 -0.11 12.62 18.44
N ASP A 10 -1.15 12.21 17.73
CA ASP A 10 -1.63 10.85 17.95
C ASP A 10 -0.64 9.94 17.21
N SER A 11 0.17 9.16 17.92
CA SER A 11 1.02 8.14 17.31
C SER A 11 0.96 6.87 18.14
N GLU A 12 0.71 5.73 17.49
CA GLU A 12 0.59 4.46 18.21
C GLU A 12 1.98 3.88 18.49
N ARG A 13 2.43 3.98 19.75
CA ARG A 13 3.55 3.16 20.28
C ARG A 13 3.09 1.78 20.76
N ALA A 14 1.78 1.61 20.96
CA ALA A 14 1.14 0.39 21.42
C ALA A 14 1.64 -0.92 20.76
N PRO A 15 1.86 -1.02 19.43
CA PRO A 15 2.31 -2.29 18.84
C PRO A 15 3.72 -2.72 19.27
N PHE A 16 4.55 -1.80 19.77
CA PHE A 16 5.94 -2.09 20.12
C PHE A 16 6.20 -2.18 21.63
N GLN A 17 5.22 -1.88 22.48
CA GLN A 17 5.38 -1.89 23.95
C GLN A 17 5.75 -3.27 24.52
N ALA A 18 5.35 -4.35 23.85
CA ALA A 18 5.65 -5.73 24.27
C ALA A 18 6.96 -6.30 23.68
N HIS A 19 7.76 -5.51 22.95
CA HIS A 19 8.98 -5.99 22.33
C HIS A 19 10.08 -6.32 23.39
N PRO A 20 10.85 -7.42 23.25
CA PRO A 20 11.84 -7.81 24.26
C PRO A 20 12.97 -6.77 24.44
N ASP A 21 13.36 -6.10 23.35
CA ASP A 21 14.42 -5.07 23.39
C ASP A 21 13.87 -3.71 23.90
N PRO A 22 14.41 -3.16 25.01
CA PRO A 22 13.98 -1.87 25.57
C PRO A 22 14.19 -0.69 24.61
N LYS A 23 15.25 -0.69 23.79
CA LYS A 23 15.47 0.37 22.79
C LYS A 23 14.39 0.36 21.74
N VAL A 24 13.94 -0.81 21.30
CA VAL A 24 12.83 -0.91 20.35
C VAL A 24 11.54 -0.41 20.98
N ARG A 25 11.23 -0.81 22.22
CA ARG A 25 10.03 -0.32 22.94
C ARG A 25 9.99 1.20 23.03
N LEU A 26 11.14 1.82 23.24
CA LEU A 26 11.27 3.26 23.44
C LEU A 26 11.28 4.05 22.12
N LEU A 27 12.00 3.55 21.12
CA LEU A 27 12.32 4.30 19.89
C LEU A 27 11.41 3.97 18.72
N ALA A 28 10.80 2.78 18.68
CA ALA A 28 9.92 2.39 17.59
C ALA A 28 8.53 2.99 17.77
N TYR A 29 7.97 3.53 16.70
CA TYR A 29 6.57 3.94 16.65
C TYR A 29 5.96 3.71 15.27
N TYR A 30 4.64 3.68 15.20
CA TYR A 30 3.88 3.63 13.96
C TYR A 30 3.16 4.97 13.75
N PRO A 31 3.61 5.80 12.79
CA PRO A 31 3.04 7.14 12.59
C PRO A 31 1.57 7.09 12.13
N ASN A 32 0.70 7.89 12.75
CA ASN A 32 -0.72 7.93 12.37
C ASN A 32 -0.97 8.54 10.98
N TRP A 33 -0.04 9.34 10.46
CA TRP A 33 -0.16 9.87 9.10
C TRP A 33 -0.19 8.74 8.05
N ILE A 34 0.36 7.56 8.37
CA ILE A 34 0.27 6.37 7.50
C ILE A 34 -1.20 5.99 7.30
N ASN A 35 -2.00 5.98 8.36
CA ASN A 35 -3.42 5.62 8.30
C ASN A 35 -4.24 6.55 7.40
N SER A 36 -3.77 7.78 7.19
CA SER A 36 -4.38 8.76 6.29
C SER A 36 -3.74 8.80 4.89
N THR A 37 -2.75 7.96 4.59
CA THR A 37 -2.06 7.98 3.28
C THR A 37 -2.22 6.71 2.49
N VAL A 38 -2.39 5.57 3.17
CA VAL A 38 -2.56 4.27 2.53
C VAL A 38 -3.87 3.60 2.98
N ILE A 39 -4.25 2.52 2.33
CA ILE A 39 -5.39 1.71 2.74
C ILE A 39 -5.10 1.09 4.11
N CYS A 40 -6.00 1.34 5.07
CA CYS A 40 -5.95 0.77 6.40
C CYS A 40 -7.29 0.12 6.73
N PRO A 41 -7.46 -1.18 6.42
CA PRO A 41 -8.65 -1.93 6.79
C PRO A 41 -8.78 -2.02 8.32
N PRO A 42 -10.00 -2.16 8.86
CA PRO A 42 -10.16 -2.39 10.29
C PRO A 42 -9.52 -3.73 10.68
N LYS A 43 -8.78 -3.75 11.81
CA LYS A 43 -8.04 -4.92 12.35
C LYS A 43 -8.89 -6.17 12.56
N LYS A 44 -10.22 -6.04 12.58
CA LYS A 44 -11.18 -7.14 12.75
C LYS A 44 -12.03 -7.39 11.51
N ALA A 45 -11.66 -6.90 10.33
CA ALA A 45 -12.39 -7.21 9.10
C ALA A 45 -12.34 -8.73 8.88
N PRO A 46 -13.44 -9.47 9.08
CA PRO A 46 -13.39 -10.89 8.82
C PRO A 46 -13.26 -11.07 7.31
N LEU A 47 -12.19 -11.73 6.86
CA LEU A 47 -12.19 -12.39 5.55
C LEU A 47 -13.36 -13.38 5.42
N GLN A 48 -14.02 -13.70 6.54
CA GLN A 48 -15.01 -14.74 6.74
C GLN A 48 -16.49 -14.30 6.69
N SER A 49 -16.88 -13.02 6.78
CA SER A 49 -18.32 -12.70 6.93
C SER A 49 -19.02 -12.33 5.63
N GLU A 50 -18.41 -11.52 4.76
CA GLU A 50 -19.09 -11.06 3.53
C GLU A 50 -18.99 -12.05 2.36
N TYR A 51 -18.08 -13.02 2.43
CA TYR A 51 -17.83 -13.95 1.32
C TYR A 51 -18.24 -15.40 1.62
N VAL A 52 -18.59 -15.76 2.86
CA VAL A 52 -18.95 -17.15 3.22
C VAL A 52 -20.43 -17.38 2.94
N ARG A 53 -20.73 -18.05 1.82
CA ARG A 53 -21.96 -18.85 1.76
C ARG A 53 -21.71 -20.17 2.49
N PRO A 54 -22.68 -20.69 3.26
CA PRO A 54 -22.58 -22.01 3.84
C PRO A 54 -22.37 -23.03 2.72
N VAL A 55 -21.38 -23.91 2.90
CA VAL A 55 -21.09 -25.01 1.99
C VAL A 55 -22.32 -25.91 1.95
N LEU A 56 -23.02 -25.93 0.82
CA LEU A 56 -23.95 -27.02 0.53
C LEU A 56 -23.07 -28.24 0.24
N SER A 57 -23.07 -29.18 1.18
CA SER A 57 -22.34 -30.42 1.08
C SER A 57 -22.80 -31.18 -0.17
N SER A 58 -22.00 -31.15 -1.24
CA SER A 58 -22.01 -32.23 -2.22
C SER A 58 -20.71 -33.00 -2.01
N ALA A 59 -20.84 -34.26 -1.65
CA ALA A 59 -19.71 -35.17 -1.64
C ALA A 59 -19.16 -35.24 -3.07
N LEU A 60 -17.87 -34.96 -3.23
CA LEU A 60 -17.16 -35.33 -4.45
C LEU A 60 -17.34 -36.84 -4.67
N PRO A 61 -17.55 -37.30 -5.92
CA PRO A 61 -17.27 -38.68 -6.26
C PRO A 61 -15.83 -38.98 -5.82
N SER A 62 -15.61 -40.17 -5.27
CA SER A 62 -14.35 -40.64 -4.68
C SER A 62 -13.13 -40.65 -5.62
N ASN A 63 -13.23 -40.10 -6.84
CA ASN A 63 -12.28 -40.24 -7.93
C ASN A 63 -11.21 -39.13 -8.03
N ILE A 64 -11.48 -37.89 -7.61
CA ILE A 64 -10.46 -36.80 -7.71
C ILE A 64 -9.48 -36.85 -6.54
N SER A 65 -9.98 -37.11 -5.32
CA SER A 65 -9.16 -37.26 -4.10
C SER A 65 -8.20 -38.45 -4.18
N SER A 66 -8.55 -39.48 -4.96
CA SER A 66 -7.73 -40.69 -5.16
C SER A 66 -6.80 -40.61 -6.37
N ALA A 67 -6.95 -39.63 -7.25
CA ALA A 67 -6.22 -39.56 -8.53
C ALA A 67 -5.08 -38.53 -8.56
N LEU A 68 -5.08 -37.51 -7.70
CA LEU A 68 -4.09 -36.43 -7.74
C LEU A 68 -3.22 -36.41 -6.47
N PRO A 69 -1.89 -36.63 -6.59
CA PRO A 69 -0.96 -36.41 -5.48
C PRO A 69 -1.04 -34.98 -4.94
N VAL A 70 -0.83 -34.82 -3.63
CA VAL A 70 -0.93 -33.53 -2.93
C VAL A 70 0.02 -32.48 -3.51
N GLU A 71 1.20 -32.90 -3.96
CA GLU A 71 2.20 -32.04 -4.56
C GLU A 71 1.68 -31.43 -5.87
N VAL A 72 1.04 -32.24 -6.71
CA VAL A 72 0.45 -31.77 -7.97
C VAL A 72 -0.74 -30.86 -7.70
N LEU A 73 -1.55 -31.20 -6.69
CA LEU A 73 -2.64 -30.31 -6.26
C LEU A 73 -2.10 -28.95 -5.82
N HIS A 74 -1.07 -28.90 -4.98
CA HIS A 74 -0.47 -27.64 -4.54
C HIS A 74 0.17 -26.85 -5.69
N LEU A 75 0.75 -27.52 -6.70
CA LEU A 75 1.19 -26.86 -7.93
C LEU A 75 0.02 -26.19 -8.65
N VAL A 76 -1.12 -26.87 -8.78
CA VAL A 76 -2.33 -26.27 -9.38
C VAL A 76 -2.79 -25.06 -8.57
N LEU A 77 -2.86 -25.18 -7.24
CA LEU A 77 -3.25 -24.08 -6.37
C LEU A 77 -2.32 -22.86 -6.49
N ALA A 78 -1.02 -23.07 -6.74
CA ALA A 78 -0.05 -22.01 -6.94
C ALA A 78 -0.30 -21.15 -8.20
N PHE A 79 -0.99 -21.69 -9.20
CA PHE A 79 -1.36 -21.00 -10.44
C PHE A 79 -2.74 -20.31 -10.39
N LEU A 80 -3.42 -20.35 -9.24
CA LEU A 80 -4.72 -19.72 -9.09
C LEU A 80 -4.61 -18.32 -8.50
N SER A 81 -5.52 -17.44 -8.93
CA SER A 81 -5.65 -16.13 -8.31
C SER A 81 -6.18 -16.27 -6.87
N LEU A 82 -5.99 -15.23 -6.06
CA LEU A 82 -6.57 -15.18 -4.73
C LEU A 82 -8.10 -15.34 -4.75
N GLU A 83 -8.74 -14.75 -5.76
CA GLU A 83 -10.20 -14.84 -5.96
C GLU A 83 -10.62 -16.28 -6.27
N ASP A 84 -9.95 -16.94 -7.23
CA ASP A 84 -10.23 -18.32 -7.61
C ASP A 84 -10.04 -19.30 -6.44
N LEU A 85 -9.00 -19.11 -5.63
CA LEU A 85 -8.76 -19.95 -4.45
C LEU A 85 -9.85 -19.81 -3.41
N VAL A 86 -10.29 -18.58 -3.14
CA VAL A 86 -11.39 -18.35 -2.19
C VAL A 86 -12.71 -18.93 -2.74
N SER A 87 -12.96 -18.81 -4.05
CA SER A 87 -14.11 -19.46 -4.69
C SER A 87 -14.05 -20.99 -4.57
N LEU A 88 -12.92 -21.62 -4.90
CA LEU A 88 -12.75 -23.08 -4.78
C LEU A 88 -12.96 -23.56 -3.34
N ARG A 89 -12.38 -22.85 -2.37
CA ARG A 89 -12.54 -23.12 -0.94
C ARG A 89 -14.02 -23.15 -0.50
N GLN A 90 -14.87 -22.32 -1.10
CA GLN A 90 -16.29 -22.23 -0.75
C GLN A 90 -17.15 -23.28 -1.46
N THR A 91 -16.68 -23.84 -2.57
CA THR A 91 -17.46 -24.79 -3.38
C THR A 91 -17.37 -26.23 -2.87
N GLN A 92 -16.25 -26.62 -2.25
CA GLN A 92 -15.98 -28.02 -1.89
C GLN A 92 -15.11 -28.14 -0.64
N GLN A 93 -15.47 -29.08 0.25
CA GLN A 93 -14.72 -29.34 1.47
C GLN A 93 -13.29 -29.86 1.20
N PHE A 94 -13.11 -30.66 0.15
CA PHE A 94 -11.80 -31.16 -0.28
C PHE A 94 -10.82 -30.01 -0.53
N PHE A 95 -11.19 -29.06 -1.40
CA PHE A 95 -10.36 -27.90 -1.68
C PHE A 95 -10.18 -27.02 -0.44
N ASN A 96 -11.19 -26.88 0.41
CA ASN A 96 -11.03 -26.14 1.67
C ASN A 96 -9.92 -26.71 2.55
N ILE A 97 -9.88 -28.04 2.74
CA ILE A 97 -8.83 -28.71 3.53
C ILE A 97 -7.45 -28.47 2.91
N HIS A 98 -7.32 -28.69 1.60
CA HIS A 98 -6.03 -28.57 0.92
C HIS A 98 -5.54 -27.12 0.79
N ILE A 99 -6.43 -26.16 0.55
CA ILE A 99 -6.08 -24.73 0.49
C ILE A 99 -5.65 -24.21 1.87
N LEU A 100 -6.29 -24.67 2.96
CA LEU A 100 -5.84 -24.34 4.32
C LEU A 100 -4.52 -25.04 4.70
N ALA A 101 -4.19 -26.15 4.06
CA ALA A 101 -2.90 -26.82 4.19
C ALA A 101 -1.82 -26.24 3.25
N PHE A 102 -2.20 -25.48 2.22
CA PHE A 102 -1.29 -24.89 1.24
C PHE A 102 -0.47 -23.75 1.88
N PRO A 103 0.85 -23.91 2.06
CA PRO A 103 1.64 -23.01 2.91
C PRO A 103 1.60 -21.53 2.52
N PRO A 104 1.73 -21.15 1.23
CA PRO A 104 1.65 -19.74 0.82
C PRO A 104 0.33 -19.07 1.23
N TYR A 105 -0.80 -19.75 1.01
CA TYR A 105 -2.11 -19.24 1.40
C TYR A 105 -2.25 -19.17 2.93
N ARG A 106 -1.88 -20.24 3.64
CA ARG A 106 -1.96 -20.32 5.10
C ARG A 106 -1.17 -19.21 5.78
N HIS A 107 0.09 -19.02 5.38
CA HIS A 107 0.93 -17.97 5.96
C HIS A 107 0.37 -16.58 5.71
N LEU A 108 -0.18 -16.32 4.54
CA LEU A 108 -0.83 -15.04 4.25
C LEU A 108 -2.08 -14.83 5.09
N TYR A 109 -2.92 -15.86 5.18
CA TYR A 109 -4.16 -15.83 5.93
C TYR A 109 -3.94 -15.58 7.42
N ASP A 110 -2.94 -16.24 8.01
CA ASP A 110 -2.65 -16.14 9.44
C ASP A 110 -1.95 -14.82 9.82
N ASN A 111 -1.15 -14.24 8.92
CA ASN A 111 -0.21 -13.17 9.28
C ASN A 111 -0.44 -11.82 8.59
N VAL A 112 -1.12 -11.79 7.44
CA VAL A 112 -1.38 -10.54 6.69
C VAL A 112 -2.82 -10.47 6.12
N PRO A 113 -3.85 -10.74 6.94
CA PRO A 113 -5.24 -10.76 6.48
C PRO A 113 -5.72 -9.41 5.93
N GLU A 114 -5.14 -8.29 6.39
CA GLU A 114 -5.49 -6.94 5.93
C GLU A 114 -5.17 -6.73 4.45
N VAL A 115 -4.07 -7.32 3.97
CA VAL A 115 -3.67 -7.22 2.55
C VAL A 115 -4.61 -8.03 1.67
N LEU A 116 -5.00 -9.23 2.12
CA LEU A 116 -6.00 -10.04 1.44
C LEU A 116 -7.34 -9.30 1.37
N HIS A 117 -7.77 -8.70 2.49
CA HIS A 117 -8.98 -7.89 2.54
C HIS A 117 -8.90 -6.70 1.59
N ALA A 118 -7.79 -5.96 1.58
CA ALA A 118 -7.61 -4.82 0.70
C ALA A 118 -7.69 -5.22 -0.78
N LEU A 119 -7.12 -6.37 -1.16
CA LEU A 119 -7.22 -6.90 -2.53
C LEU A 119 -8.67 -7.20 -2.94
N PHE A 120 -9.47 -7.81 -2.07
CA PHE A 120 -10.90 -8.02 -2.34
C PHE A 120 -11.68 -6.71 -2.38
N ALA A 121 -11.50 -5.85 -1.39
CA ALA A 121 -12.23 -4.58 -1.29
C ALA A 121 -11.90 -3.61 -2.44
N THR A 122 -10.68 -3.69 -2.98
CA THR A 122 -10.25 -2.91 -4.16
C THR A 122 -10.55 -3.59 -5.49
N ARG A 123 -11.09 -4.81 -5.49
CA ARG A 123 -11.36 -5.63 -6.68
C ARG A 123 -10.11 -5.96 -7.49
N LEU A 124 -9.01 -6.28 -6.82
CA LEU A 124 -7.75 -6.73 -7.42
C LEU A 124 -7.37 -8.17 -7.08
N ALA A 125 -8.21 -8.90 -6.34
CA ALA A 125 -7.95 -10.30 -5.95
C ALA A 125 -7.78 -11.25 -7.16
N HIS A 126 -8.60 -11.11 -8.21
CA HIS A 126 -8.46 -11.88 -9.46
C HIS A 126 -7.17 -11.62 -10.24
N VAL A 127 -6.49 -10.49 -10.00
CA VAL A 127 -5.29 -10.09 -10.78
C VAL A 127 -4.05 -10.83 -10.30
N HIS A 128 -4.04 -11.32 -9.06
CA HIS A 128 -2.83 -11.80 -8.42
C HIS A 128 -2.92 -13.26 -8.00
N LEU A 129 -1.90 -14.00 -8.41
CA LEU A 129 -1.61 -15.33 -7.89
C LEU A 129 -1.25 -15.24 -6.40
N VAL A 130 -1.65 -16.25 -5.62
CA VAL A 130 -1.33 -16.30 -4.19
C VAL A 130 0.18 -16.37 -3.94
N GLU A 131 0.92 -17.09 -4.79
CA GLU A 131 2.39 -17.11 -4.72
C GLU A 131 3.00 -15.71 -4.86
N LYS A 132 2.44 -14.88 -5.74
CA LYS A 132 2.94 -13.51 -5.94
C LYS A 132 2.72 -12.65 -4.70
N ILE A 133 1.59 -12.80 -4.02
CA ILE A 133 1.30 -12.13 -2.74
C ILE A 133 2.28 -12.62 -1.67
N PHE A 134 2.52 -13.93 -1.61
CA PHE A 134 3.45 -14.54 -0.66
C PHE A 134 4.89 -14.05 -0.88
N HIS A 135 5.36 -13.99 -2.13
CA HIS A 135 6.66 -13.41 -2.47
C HIS A 135 6.77 -11.93 -2.09
N ALA A 136 5.72 -11.14 -2.34
CA ALA A 136 5.69 -9.74 -1.91
C ALA A 136 5.80 -9.60 -0.39
N ALA A 137 5.14 -10.47 0.38
CA ALA A 137 5.23 -10.49 1.82
C ALA A 137 6.63 -10.90 2.34
N ARG A 138 7.36 -11.73 1.60
CA ARG A 138 8.74 -12.14 1.95
C ARG A 138 9.82 -11.16 1.52
N ALA A 139 9.56 -10.35 0.49
CA ALA A 139 10.47 -9.28 0.10
C ALA A 139 10.51 -8.18 1.16
N ASP A 140 11.61 -7.44 1.28
CA ASP A 140 11.70 -6.28 2.18
C ASP A 140 12.18 -4.99 1.51
N ARG A 141 12.57 -5.05 0.23
CA ARG A 141 13.14 -3.92 -0.52
C ARG A 141 12.14 -3.23 -1.42
N CYS A 142 12.23 -1.90 -1.46
CA CYS A 142 11.54 -1.05 -2.41
C CYS A 142 12.02 -1.33 -3.83
N CYS A 143 11.10 -1.60 -4.76
CA CYS A 143 11.42 -1.90 -6.15
C CYS A 143 12.09 -0.74 -6.91
N LYS A 144 12.03 0.50 -6.38
CA LYS A 144 12.57 1.70 -7.02
C LYS A 144 13.93 2.15 -6.50
N CYS A 145 14.12 2.15 -5.18
CA CYS A 145 15.34 2.70 -4.56
C CYS A 145 16.08 1.71 -3.66
N ASN A 146 15.61 0.46 -3.56
CA ASN A 146 16.20 -0.59 -2.74
C ASN A 146 16.30 -0.31 -1.22
N ARG A 147 15.76 0.82 -0.74
CA ARG A 147 15.49 1.06 0.68
C ARG A 147 14.39 0.13 1.19
N LEU A 148 14.15 0.07 2.50
CA LEU A 148 13.09 -0.77 3.05
C LEU A 148 11.71 -0.37 2.48
N GLY A 149 10.97 -1.35 1.96
CA GLY A 149 9.65 -1.15 1.36
C GLY A 149 8.53 -1.46 2.35
N ALA A 150 8.16 -0.52 3.19
CA ALA A 150 7.09 -0.72 4.20
C ALA A 150 5.70 -0.95 3.60
N PHE A 151 5.48 -0.54 2.35
CA PHE A 151 4.18 -0.63 1.68
C PHE A 151 4.26 -1.58 0.49
N VAL A 152 3.10 -2.05 0.04
CA VAL A 152 2.94 -2.76 -1.22
C VAL A 152 1.94 -2.03 -2.12
N PHE A 153 2.26 -1.90 -3.40
CA PHE A 153 1.36 -1.33 -4.40
C PHE A 153 0.44 -2.41 -4.97
N LEU A 154 -0.87 -2.29 -4.76
CA LEU A 154 -1.84 -3.35 -5.01
C LEU A 154 -1.98 -3.74 -6.48
N PHE A 155 -1.64 -2.89 -7.44
CA PHE A 155 -1.69 -3.26 -8.87
C PHE A 155 -0.58 -4.24 -9.28
N THR A 156 0.60 -4.15 -8.66
CA THR A 156 1.77 -4.94 -9.07
C THR A 156 2.26 -5.90 -8.00
N LEU A 157 1.84 -5.71 -6.75
CA LEU A 157 2.39 -6.33 -5.55
C LEU A 157 3.89 -6.06 -5.32
N GLU A 158 4.39 -4.98 -5.91
CA GLU A 158 5.76 -4.55 -5.65
C GLU A 158 5.82 -3.74 -4.36
N ARG A 159 6.86 -3.98 -3.56
CA ARG A 159 7.10 -3.21 -2.33
C ARG A 159 7.65 -1.83 -2.65
N CYS A 160 7.29 -0.85 -1.83
CA CYS A 160 7.76 0.52 -1.97
C CYS A 160 7.96 1.20 -0.61
N CYS A 161 8.97 2.08 -0.54
CA CYS A 161 9.12 2.98 0.59
C CYS A 161 8.19 4.19 0.43
N PHE A 162 7.99 4.95 1.50
CA PHE A 162 7.08 6.09 1.49
C PHE A 162 7.44 7.16 0.45
N ALA A 163 8.72 7.54 0.37
CA ALA A 163 9.21 8.54 -0.59
C ALA A 163 8.91 8.11 -2.04
N CYS A 164 9.21 6.86 -2.39
CA CYS A 164 8.91 6.38 -3.73
C CYS A 164 7.40 6.28 -3.99
N LEU A 165 6.59 5.86 -3.01
CA LEU A 165 5.14 5.85 -3.15
C LEU A 165 4.56 7.24 -3.46
N ARG A 166 5.14 8.29 -2.84
CA ARG A 166 4.75 9.69 -3.04
C ARG A 166 5.20 10.26 -4.39
N ASP A 167 6.44 9.98 -4.79
CA ASP A 167 7.12 10.74 -5.84
C ASP A 167 7.29 9.98 -7.15
N ALA A 168 7.35 8.64 -7.11
CA ALA A 168 7.66 7.87 -8.30
C ALA A 168 6.44 7.66 -9.19
N ASP A 169 6.59 7.98 -10.48
CA ASP A 169 5.57 7.80 -11.53
C ASP A 169 5.02 6.36 -11.60
N HIS A 170 5.84 5.40 -11.16
CA HIS A 170 5.52 3.98 -11.12
C HIS A 170 4.28 3.66 -10.26
N PHE A 171 3.96 4.49 -9.27
CA PHE A 171 2.82 4.29 -8.35
C PHE A 171 1.65 5.24 -8.61
N ARG A 172 1.71 6.05 -9.68
CA ARG A 172 0.65 7.01 -10.02
C ARG A 172 -0.61 6.33 -10.50
N LEU A 173 -1.75 6.93 -10.17
CA LEU A 173 -3.08 6.44 -10.53
C LEU A 173 -3.80 7.43 -11.45
N ILE A 174 -4.58 6.90 -12.38
CA ILE A 174 -5.35 7.68 -13.36
C ILE A 174 -6.82 7.27 -13.27
N PRO A 175 -7.77 8.22 -13.11
CA PRO A 175 -9.20 7.91 -13.22
C PRO A 175 -9.55 7.35 -14.59
N ILE A 176 -10.48 6.39 -14.65
CA ILE A 176 -10.91 5.80 -15.94
C ILE A 176 -11.33 6.85 -16.96
N ASN A 177 -12.03 7.90 -16.53
CA ASN A 177 -12.46 8.97 -17.43
C ASN A 177 -11.26 9.74 -18.01
N ALA A 178 -10.24 10.02 -17.19
CA ALA A 178 -9.02 10.65 -17.64
C ALA A 178 -8.25 9.77 -18.64
N ALA A 179 -8.26 8.44 -18.45
CA ALA A 179 -7.68 7.51 -19.42
C ALA A 179 -8.40 7.57 -20.80
N LYS A 180 -9.72 7.70 -20.80
CA LYS A 180 -10.50 7.85 -22.05
C LYS A 180 -10.27 9.20 -22.72
N ASP A 181 -10.32 10.27 -21.94
CA ASP A 181 -10.30 11.64 -22.46
C ASP A 181 -8.90 12.05 -22.91
N ILE A 182 -7.90 11.81 -22.07
CA ILE A 182 -6.52 12.29 -22.30
C ILE A 182 -5.78 11.32 -23.20
N PHE A 183 -5.88 10.01 -22.94
CA PHE A 183 -5.14 9.01 -23.72
C PHE A 183 -5.94 8.50 -24.93
N SER A 184 -7.14 9.06 -25.17
CA SER A 184 -8.02 8.68 -26.28
C SER A 184 -8.24 7.16 -26.36
N LEU A 185 -8.28 6.49 -25.20
CA LEU A 185 -8.47 5.05 -25.11
C LEU A 185 -9.97 4.72 -25.16
N PRO A 186 -10.40 3.80 -26.05
CA PRO A 186 -11.79 3.39 -26.12
C PRO A 186 -12.20 2.59 -24.88
N SER A 187 -13.51 2.62 -24.55
CA SER A 187 -14.06 1.94 -23.37
C SER A 187 -13.71 0.45 -23.30
N ARG A 188 -13.62 -0.24 -24.45
CA ARG A 188 -13.24 -1.66 -24.53
C ARG A 188 -11.85 -1.92 -23.93
N ILE A 189 -10.88 -1.04 -24.18
CA ILE A 189 -9.51 -1.18 -23.67
C ILE A 189 -9.49 -0.84 -22.18
N THR A 190 -10.09 0.28 -21.78
CA THR A 190 -10.11 0.68 -20.36
C THR A 190 -10.81 -0.34 -19.46
N LYS A 191 -11.82 -1.06 -19.97
CA LYS A 191 -12.52 -2.12 -19.22
C LYS A 191 -11.72 -3.41 -19.11
N ALA A 192 -10.81 -3.67 -20.05
CA ALA A 192 -9.93 -4.83 -20.04
C ALA A 192 -8.72 -4.64 -19.11
N LEU A 193 -8.40 -3.40 -18.73
CA LEU A 193 -7.32 -3.12 -17.78
C LEU A 193 -7.77 -3.44 -16.35
N PRO A 194 -6.86 -4.00 -15.51
CA PRO A 194 -7.08 -4.08 -14.08
C PRO A 194 -7.50 -2.72 -13.53
N THR A 195 -8.59 -2.73 -12.75
CA THR A 195 -9.22 -1.51 -12.24
C THR A 195 -9.34 -1.61 -10.73
N LEU A 196 -8.78 -0.61 -10.04
CA LEU A 196 -8.95 -0.48 -8.60
C LEU A 196 -10.22 0.30 -8.30
N SER A 197 -11.08 -0.31 -7.48
CA SER A 197 -12.16 0.36 -6.77
C SER A 197 -11.57 1.02 -5.52
N VAL A 198 -11.63 2.35 -5.44
CA VAL A 198 -11.11 3.09 -4.28
C VAL A 198 -11.80 2.63 -3.01
N TYR A 199 -11.01 2.12 -2.06
CA TYR A 199 -11.49 1.80 -0.72
C TYR A 199 -11.91 3.11 -0.03
N CYS A 200 -13.16 3.18 0.46
CA CYS A 200 -13.68 4.41 1.06
C CYS A 200 -12.88 4.76 2.33
N GLY A 201 -12.52 6.03 2.47
CA GLY A 201 -11.65 6.48 3.56
C GLY A 201 -11.12 7.88 3.34
N THR A 202 -10.26 8.31 4.27
CA THR A 202 -9.58 9.61 4.21
C THR A 202 -8.15 9.39 3.74
N TYR A 203 -7.79 10.01 2.61
CA TYR A 203 -6.47 9.87 2.00
C TYR A 203 -5.82 11.23 1.77
N GLY A 204 -4.50 11.32 1.90
CA GLY A 204 -3.71 12.48 1.52
C GLY A 204 -2.83 13.01 2.65
N LEU A 205 -1.63 13.45 2.27
CA LEU A 205 -0.64 14.04 3.19
C LEU A 205 -0.90 15.51 3.50
N LYS A 206 -1.20 16.32 2.46
CA LYS A 206 -1.40 17.77 2.56
C LYS A 206 -2.88 18.12 2.62
N GLU A 207 -3.67 17.56 1.72
CA GLU A 207 -5.11 17.74 1.64
C GLU A 207 -5.81 16.40 1.86
N ARG A 208 -6.41 16.22 3.03
CA ARG A 208 -7.18 15.02 3.36
C ARG A 208 -8.45 14.99 2.50
N LYS A 209 -8.51 14.07 1.55
CA LYS A 209 -9.68 13.80 0.72
C LYS A 209 -10.48 12.66 1.30
N ILE A 210 -11.76 12.91 1.56
CA ILE A 210 -12.70 11.90 2.02
C ILE A 210 -13.38 11.30 0.78
N TRP A 211 -13.11 10.03 0.51
CA TRP A 211 -13.81 9.28 -0.53
C TRP A 211 -15.02 8.58 0.07
N ARG A 212 -16.21 9.16 -0.16
CA ARG A 212 -17.51 8.59 0.29
C ARG A 212 -18.13 7.61 -0.70
N ARG A 213 -17.66 7.61 -1.95
CA ARG A 213 -18.10 6.70 -3.01
C ARG A 213 -16.86 6.12 -3.68
N SER A 214 -16.92 4.85 -4.03
CA SER A 214 -15.86 4.21 -4.78
C SER A 214 -15.69 4.90 -6.14
N LYS A 215 -14.47 5.37 -6.40
CA LYS A 215 -14.02 5.80 -7.72
C LYS A 215 -13.22 4.66 -8.35
N GLN A 216 -13.24 4.59 -9.67
CA GLN A 216 -12.44 3.61 -10.42
C GLN A 216 -11.15 4.25 -10.94
N LEU A 217 -10.03 3.65 -10.56
CA LEU A 217 -8.69 4.09 -10.91
C LEU A 217 -7.94 2.98 -11.66
N LEU A 218 -7.01 3.40 -12.52
CA LEU A 218 -6.08 2.55 -13.26
C LEU A 218 -4.65 2.92 -12.86
N SER A 219 -3.70 2.00 -13.02
CA SER A 219 -2.29 2.34 -12.95
C SER A 219 -1.89 3.21 -14.14
N ALA A 220 -1.19 4.32 -13.88
CA ALA A 220 -0.66 5.17 -14.95
C ALA A 220 0.22 4.39 -15.93
N ARG A 221 1.04 3.46 -15.40
CA ARG A 221 1.91 2.59 -16.20
C ARG A 221 1.11 1.72 -17.18
N GLN A 222 0.02 1.10 -16.71
CA GLN A 222 -0.84 0.27 -17.56
C GLN A 222 -1.54 1.10 -18.64
N VAL A 223 -2.01 2.30 -18.29
CA VAL A 223 -2.62 3.23 -19.25
C VAL A 223 -1.61 3.64 -20.33
N ILE A 224 -0.39 4.03 -19.94
CA ILE A 224 0.67 4.41 -20.88
C ILE A 224 1.01 3.24 -21.82
N GLN A 225 1.17 2.03 -21.29
CA GLN A 225 1.43 0.83 -22.09
C GLN A 225 0.30 0.53 -23.07
N ALA A 226 -0.97 0.56 -22.60
CA ALA A 226 -2.13 0.35 -23.46
C ALA A 226 -2.27 1.43 -24.53
N THR A 227 -1.91 2.67 -24.22
CA THR A 227 -1.91 3.81 -25.15
C THR A 227 -0.88 3.60 -26.25
N ALA A 228 0.35 3.22 -25.88
CA ALA A 228 1.41 2.95 -26.84
C ALA A 228 1.02 1.82 -27.81
N LEU A 229 0.44 0.73 -27.29
CA LEU A 229 -0.03 -0.38 -28.11
C LEU A 229 -1.21 0.01 -29.02
N TYR A 230 -2.14 0.82 -28.53
CA TYR A 230 -3.34 1.16 -29.29
C TYR A 230 -3.09 2.18 -30.41
N HIS A 231 -2.32 3.24 -30.13
CA HIS A 231 -2.07 4.29 -31.11
C HIS A 231 -0.83 4.01 -31.97
N GLY A 232 0.12 3.20 -31.47
CA GLY A 232 1.38 2.87 -32.13
C GLY A 232 2.41 4.00 -32.11
N SER A 233 1.99 5.27 -32.10
CA SER A 233 2.86 6.45 -32.02
C SER A 233 2.22 7.60 -31.25
N SER A 234 3.05 8.52 -30.74
CA SER A 234 2.59 9.76 -30.11
C SER A 234 1.83 10.67 -31.10
N GLU A 235 2.21 10.69 -32.38
CA GLU A 235 1.52 11.47 -33.41
C GLU A 235 0.08 11.00 -33.63
N HIS A 236 -0.15 9.68 -33.63
CA HIS A 236 -1.49 9.11 -33.76
C HIS A 236 -2.37 9.44 -32.56
N LEU A 237 -1.79 9.45 -31.36
CA LEU A 237 -2.48 9.92 -30.16
C LEU A 237 -2.88 11.40 -30.30
N VAL A 238 -1.98 12.28 -30.74
CA VAL A 238 -2.29 13.71 -30.93
C VAL A 238 -3.40 13.90 -31.97
N LYS A 239 -3.35 13.17 -33.09
CA LYS A 239 -4.43 13.19 -34.10
C LYS A 239 -5.76 12.71 -33.52
N ALA A 240 -5.75 11.65 -32.71
CA ALA A 240 -6.96 11.13 -32.05
C ALA A 240 -7.53 12.12 -31.04
N GLN A 241 -6.68 12.75 -30.23
CA GLN A 241 -7.07 13.81 -29.30
C GLN A 241 -7.71 15.00 -30.04
N ALA A 242 -7.13 15.42 -31.17
CA ALA A 242 -7.67 16.51 -31.99
C ALA A 242 -9.06 16.19 -32.56
N ARG A 243 -9.28 14.96 -33.04
CA ARG A 243 -10.60 14.50 -33.52
C ARG A 243 -11.64 14.52 -32.40
N ASN A 244 -11.29 14.03 -31.21
CA ASN A 244 -12.18 14.02 -30.05
C ASN A 244 -12.51 15.44 -29.56
N ALA A 245 -11.53 16.36 -29.62
CA ALA A 245 -11.75 17.76 -29.27
C ALA A 245 -12.75 18.43 -30.24
N CYS A 246 -12.63 18.18 -31.54
CA CYS A 246 -13.54 18.69 -32.57
C CYS A 246 -14.96 18.12 -32.42
N ALA A 247 -15.09 16.81 -32.18
CA ALA A 247 -16.39 16.16 -31.92
C ALA A 247 -17.10 16.71 -30.68
N SER A 248 -16.36 17.15 -29.65
CA SER A 248 -16.92 17.72 -28.42
C SER A 248 -17.38 19.20 -28.54
N GLN A 249 -17.11 19.86 -29.68
CA GLN A 249 -17.57 21.23 -29.95
C GLN A 249 -18.96 21.29 -30.59
N CYS A 250 -19.49 20.15 -31.04
CA CYS A 250 -20.85 20.05 -31.57
C CYS A 250 -21.76 19.52 -30.45
N GLU A 251 -22.74 20.33 -30.04
CA GLU A 251 -23.87 20.00 -29.14
C GLU A 251 -23.54 19.76 -27.64
N HIS A 252 -23.72 20.84 -26.85
CA HIS A 252 -23.94 20.89 -25.38
C HIS A 252 -22.73 20.77 -24.42
N GLY A 253 -22.07 21.91 -24.12
CA GLY A 253 -21.56 22.22 -22.77
C GLY A 253 -20.28 21.51 -22.26
N PRO A 254 -19.67 22.00 -21.15
CA PRO A 254 -18.22 22.05 -20.99
C PRO A 254 -17.58 20.76 -20.45
N ARG A 255 -17.18 19.83 -21.31
CA ARG A 255 -16.24 18.74 -20.93
C ARG A 255 -14.76 19.09 -21.11
N GLN A 256 -14.43 20.12 -21.90
CA GLN A 256 -13.04 20.46 -22.27
C GLN A 256 -12.18 21.04 -21.13
N ARG A 257 -12.76 21.56 -20.03
CA ARG A 257 -11.98 22.12 -18.91
C ARG A 257 -11.17 21.06 -18.15
N SER A 258 -11.63 19.80 -18.14
CA SER A 258 -10.97 18.74 -17.37
C SER A 258 -9.66 18.30 -18.04
N ALA A 259 -9.61 18.12 -19.36
CA ALA A 259 -8.43 17.54 -20.02
C ALA A 259 -7.17 18.42 -19.91
N LYS A 260 -7.29 19.76 -20.00
CA LYS A 260 -6.16 20.68 -19.74
C LYS A 260 -5.76 20.72 -18.27
N GLN A 261 -6.73 20.65 -17.34
CA GLN A 261 -6.45 20.53 -15.90
C GLN A 261 -5.81 19.19 -15.56
N TRP A 262 -6.21 18.10 -16.21
CA TRP A 262 -5.67 16.77 -16.01
C TRP A 262 -4.34 16.55 -16.75
N ALA A 263 -4.07 17.20 -17.88
CA ALA A 263 -2.75 17.21 -18.51
C ALA A 263 -1.74 17.97 -17.63
N ARG A 264 -2.16 19.08 -17.01
CA ARG A 264 -1.38 19.75 -15.94
C ARG A 264 -1.27 18.88 -14.69
N ALA A 265 -2.30 18.13 -14.32
CA ALA A 265 -2.26 17.17 -13.21
C ALA A 265 -1.32 15.98 -13.51
N LEU A 266 -1.32 15.41 -14.72
CA LEU A 266 -0.41 14.32 -15.08
C LEU A 266 1.07 14.77 -15.11
N ASN A 267 1.31 16.07 -15.28
CA ASN A 267 2.60 16.73 -15.07
C ASN A 267 2.85 17.08 -13.58
N PHE A 268 2.36 16.27 -12.62
CA PHE A 268 2.53 16.57 -11.18
C PHE A 268 3.97 16.90 -10.84
N GLU A 269 4.18 18.19 -10.52
CA GLU A 269 5.23 18.62 -9.61
C GLU A 269 5.12 17.79 -8.33
N ILE A 270 6.29 17.45 -7.78
CA ILE A 270 6.50 16.61 -6.60
C ILE A 270 5.47 16.94 -5.49
N GLY A 271 4.70 15.93 -5.07
CA GLY A 271 3.75 16.04 -3.95
C GLY A 271 2.33 16.52 -4.26
N GLY A 272 1.90 16.51 -5.53
CA GLY A 272 0.55 16.91 -5.95
C GLY A 272 -0.47 15.79 -6.28
N ASP A 273 -0.06 14.51 -6.39
CA ASP A 273 -0.97 13.43 -6.81
C ASP A 273 -2.11 13.20 -5.80
N PRO A 274 -3.38 13.52 -6.14
CA PRO A 274 -4.52 13.38 -5.25
C PRO A 274 -4.89 11.93 -4.94
N PHE A 275 -4.26 10.97 -5.62
CA PHE A 275 -4.46 9.54 -5.43
C PHE A 275 -3.21 8.82 -4.88
N SER A 276 -2.17 9.57 -4.50
CA SER A 276 -0.98 9.01 -3.87
C SER A 276 -1.37 8.13 -2.67
N GLY A 277 -0.89 6.88 -2.68
CA GLY A 277 -1.14 5.89 -1.63
C GLY A 277 -2.54 5.24 -1.61
N VAL A 278 -3.49 5.68 -2.46
CA VAL A 278 -4.86 5.10 -2.54
C VAL A 278 -4.86 3.64 -3.01
N ALA A 279 -3.79 3.19 -3.66
CA ALA A 279 -3.59 1.79 -4.07
C ALA A 279 -2.43 1.12 -3.32
N ALA A 280 -2.09 1.60 -2.12
CA ALA A 280 -1.06 1.02 -1.30
C ALA A 280 -1.61 0.58 0.05
N ILE A 281 -0.96 -0.39 0.67
CA ILE A 281 -1.22 -0.84 2.05
C ILE A 281 0.11 -1.17 2.73
N SER A 282 0.17 -0.97 4.05
CA SER A 282 1.30 -1.43 4.85
C SER A 282 1.37 -2.95 4.83
N LEU A 283 2.56 -3.50 4.59
CA LEU A 283 2.77 -4.94 4.51
C LEU A 283 3.87 -5.33 5.50
N PRO A 284 3.61 -6.25 6.45
CA PRO A 284 4.68 -6.85 7.25
C PRO A 284 5.68 -7.67 6.41
N PHE A 285 6.80 -8.05 6.99
CA PHE A 285 7.80 -8.94 6.39
C PHE A 285 7.61 -10.35 6.96
N LEU A 286 7.27 -11.31 6.09
CA LEU A 286 7.27 -12.73 6.46
C LEU A 286 8.69 -13.28 6.38
N ARG A 287 9.26 -13.59 7.54
CA ARG A 287 10.62 -14.15 7.67
C ARG A 287 10.62 -15.67 7.42
N GLN A 288 11.80 -16.23 7.17
CA GLN A 288 11.95 -17.65 6.83
C GLN A 288 11.52 -18.58 7.97
N ASN A 289 11.73 -18.16 9.21
CA ASN A 289 11.31 -18.82 10.45
C ASN A 289 9.82 -18.58 10.77
N GLN A 290 9.02 -18.14 9.79
CA GLN A 290 7.59 -17.85 9.93
C GLN A 290 7.27 -16.73 10.93
N THR A 291 8.26 -15.95 11.36
CA THR A 291 7.98 -14.76 12.16
C THR A 291 7.55 -13.60 11.27
N VAL A 292 6.69 -12.76 11.82
CA VAL A 292 6.22 -11.54 11.19
C VAL A 292 6.99 -10.38 11.77
N GLU A 293 7.58 -9.57 10.91
CA GLU A 293 8.21 -8.33 11.32
C GLU A 293 7.46 -7.14 10.72
N THR A 294 6.96 -6.27 11.58
CA THR A 294 6.24 -5.06 11.16
C THR A 294 7.23 -3.94 10.89
N PRO A 295 7.13 -3.21 9.76
CA PRO A 295 7.94 -2.01 9.54
C PRO A 295 7.67 -0.97 10.63
N MET A 296 8.72 -0.29 11.09
CA MET A 296 8.66 0.72 12.14
C MET A 296 9.42 2.00 11.78
N TRP A 297 9.11 3.08 12.47
CA TRP A 297 9.77 4.38 12.30
C TRP A 297 10.49 4.77 13.58
N CYS A 298 11.49 5.64 13.45
CA CYS A 298 12.32 6.11 14.56
C CYS A 298 11.70 7.37 15.20
N ALA A 299 11.28 7.27 16.46
CA ALA A 299 10.74 8.41 17.21
C ALA A 299 11.76 9.56 17.31
N GLY A 300 13.05 9.23 17.33
CA GLY A 300 14.12 10.21 17.27
C GLY A 300 14.13 11.04 15.99
N CYS A 301 13.89 10.41 14.84
CA CYS A 301 13.78 11.12 13.56
C CYS A 301 12.58 12.07 13.53
N GLU A 302 11.45 11.66 14.10
CA GLU A 302 10.27 12.53 14.25
C GLU A 302 10.60 13.78 15.08
N ILE A 303 11.27 13.61 16.23
CA ILE A 303 11.69 14.73 17.08
C ILE A 303 12.64 15.66 16.31
N CYS A 304 13.64 15.10 15.64
CA CYS A 304 14.59 15.89 14.87
C CYS A 304 13.89 16.66 13.74
N PHE A 305 12.91 16.06 13.07
CA PHE A 305 12.11 16.69 12.04
C PHE A 305 11.27 17.84 12.60
N VAL A 306 10.48 17.59 13.64
CA VAL A 306 9.60 18.61 14.26
C VAL A 306 10.40 19.78 14.83
N LYS A 307 11.55 19.51 15.45
CA LYS A 307 12.41 20.54 16.07
C LYS A 307 13.36 21.22 15.08
N GLY A 308 13.33 20.85 13.80
CA GLY A 308 14.26 21.39 12.79
C GLY A 308 15.73 21.09 13.08
N LEU A 309 16.01 20.04 13.86
CA LEU A 309 17.36 19.63 14.28
C LEU A 309 18.05 18.72 13.25
N LEU A 310 17.38 18.37 12.16
CA LEU A 310 17.99 17.64 11.05
C LEU A 310 18.94 18.59 10.30
N HIS A 311 20.26 18.35 10.44
CA HIS A 311 21.27 19.15 9.76
C HIS A 311 21.29 18.79 8.27
N PRO A 312 21.39 19.77 7.36
CA PRO A 312 21.52 19.52 5.93
C PRO A 312 22.91 18.99 5.54
N ALA A 313 23.56 18.14 6.35
CA ALA A 313 24.81 17.46 5.99
C ALA A 313 24.72 15.93 6.08
N ASP A 314 23.65 15.37 6.65
CA ASP A 314 23.42 13.91 6.73
C ASP A 314 22.87 13.34 5.41
N HIS A 315 23.25 13.94 4.28
CA HIS A 315 22.65 13.75 2.96
C HIS A 315 23.38 12.70 2.12
N ASP A 316 22.63 11.88 1.39
CA ASP A 316 23.12 11.14 0.22
C ASP A 316 23.12 12.00 -1.07
N GLY A 317 23.28 13.31 -0.94
CA GLY A 317 23.26 14.26 -2.06
C GLY A 317 21.91 14.43 -2.76
N ARG A 318 20.82 13.81 -2.28
CA ARG A 318 19.46 13.90 -2.85
C ARG A 318 18.48 14.80 -2.08
N GLY A 319 19.01 15.59 -1.14
CA GLY A 319 18.33 16.74 -0.53
C GLY A 319 16.91 16.48 -0.02
N MET A 320 16.73 15.76 1.10
CA MET A 320 15.45 15.79 1.84
C MET A 320 15.65 15.44 3.32
N ALA A 321 15.77 16.46 4.18
CA ALA A 321 15.51 16.29 5.62
C ALA A 321 14.07 15.78 5.90
N TYR A 322 13.16 15.92 4.92
CA TYR A 322 11.76 15.50 4.93
C TYR A 322 11.51 14.00 4.68
N ASP A 323 12.56 13.22 4.40
CA ASP A 323 12.45 11.80 4.06
C ASP A 323 13.01 10.87 5.16
N LEU A 324 13.77 11.42 6.12
CA LEU A 324 14.36 10.65 7.22
C LEU A 324 13.32 10.26 8.27
N ASP A 325 12.42 11.16 8.64
CA ASP A 325 11.24 10.90 9.49
C ASP A 325 10.30 9.85 8.87
N LYS A 326 10.27 9.75 7.55
CA LYS A 326 9.38 8.82 6.82
C LYS A 326 10.05 7.52 6.44
N ARG A 327 11.33 7.35 6.80
CA ARG A 327 12.07 6.12 6.55
C ARG A 327 11.63 5.04 7.54
N ALA A 328 11.14 3.93 6.99
CA ALA A 328 10.86 2.74 7.76
C ALA A 328 12.13 1.90 7.96
N TYR A 329 12.15 1.17 9.06
CA TYR A 329 13.23 0.29 9.49
C TYR A 329 12.69 -1.10 9.85
N THR A 330 13.57 -2.10 9.72
CA THR A 330 13.47 -3.37 10.46
C THR A 330 13.91 -3.14 11.90
N VAL A 331 13.71 -4.10 12.80
CA VAL A 331 14.24 -4.08 14.17
C VAL A 331 15.75 -3.85 14.14
N ALA A 332 16.48 -4.69 13.39
CA ALA A 332 17.94 -4.57 13.26
C ALA A 332 18.34 -3.22 12.63
N GLY A 333 17.59 -2.75 11.63
CA GLY A 333 17.86 -1.47 10.98
C GLY A 333 17.61 -0.27 11.90
N LEU A 334 16.60 -0.33 12.77
CA LEU A 334 16.29 0.70 13.74
C LEU A 334 17.38 0.77 14.81
N LEU A 335 17.80 -0.37 15.34
CA LEU A 335 18.87 -0.44 16.35
C LEU A 335 20.18 0.11 15.79
N ALA A 336 20.56 -0.28 14.57
CA ALA A 336 21.74 0.27 13.90
C ALA A 336 21.61 1.80 13.70
N HIS A 337 20.46 2.26 13.20
CA HIS A 337 20.20 3.68 12.99
C HIS A 337 20.22 4.49 14.30
N SER A 338 19.73 3.92 15.40
CA SER A 338 19.65 4.62 16.70
C SER A 338 21.01 5.04 17.24
N LEU A 339 22.08 4.35 16.83
CA LEU A 339 23.44 4.69 17.20
C LEU A 339 23.88 6.02 16.60
N GLU A 340 23.34 6.43 15.46
CA GLU A 340 23.74 7.65 14.74
C GLU A 340 22.68 8.76 14.81
N CYS A 341 21.45 8.43 15.18
CA CYS A 341 20.34 9.39 15.25
C CYS A 341 20.42 10.27 16.51
N PRO A 342 20.62 11.60 16.39
CA PRO A 342 20.71 12.48 17.55
C PRO A 342 19.43 12.48 18.40
N GLY A 343 18.26 12.43 17.73
CA GLY A 343 16.97 12.34 18.41
C GLY A 343 16.79 11.04 19.16
N ALA A 344 17.28 9.91 18.62
CA ALA A 344 17.17 8.61 19.28
C ALA A 344 18.09 8.55 20.51
N ARG A 345 19.33 9.05 20.39
CA ARG A 345 20.26 9.17 21.53
C ARG A 345 19.64 10.02 22.63
N ARG A 346 19.07 11.17 22.28
CA ARG A 346 18.37 12.04 23.23
C ARG A 346 17.25 11.32 23.98
N ILE A 347 16.36 10.62 23.27
CA ILE A 347 15.28 9.84 23.89
C ILE A 347 15.85 8.78 24.84
N TRP A 348 16.92 8.09 24.43
CA TRP A 348 17.56 7.05 25.22
C TRP A 348 18.21 7.60 26.49
N ASP A 349 19.02 8.65 26.37
CA ASP A 349 19.72 9.28 27.49
C ASP A 349 18.73 9.87 28.52
N GLU A 350 17.65 10.50 28.05
CA GLU A 350 16.57 11.00 28.92
C GLU A 350 15.85 9.85 29.64
N SER A 351 15.74 8.66 29.04
CA SER A 351 15.12 7.49 29.68
C SER A 351 16.00 6.83 30.75
N GLU A 352 17.32 6.85 30.58
CA GLU A 352 18.29 6.35 31.56
C GLU A 352 18.47 7.33 32.74
N ALA A 353 18.29 8.63 32.49
CA ALA A 353 18.37 9.66 33.53
C ALA A 353 17.11 9.74 34.42
N ALA A 354 16.01 9.09 34.04
CA ALA A 354 14.79 9.07 34.83
C ALA A 354 14.94 8.13 36.05
N PRO A 355 14.80 8.61 37.30
CA PRO A 355 14.94 7.74 38.47
C PRO A 355 13.87 6.64 38.46
N SER A 356 14.32 5.42 38.75
CA SER A 356 13.52 4.20 38.85
C SER A 356 12.36 4.37 39.83
N GLY A 357 11.18 4.75 39.33
CA GLY A 357 9.98 4.95 40.17
C GLY A 357 8.91 5.90 39.61
N GLY A 358 9.14 6.57 38.48
CA GLY A 358 8.12 7.39 37.82
C GLY A 358 7.50 6.67 36.63
N VAL A 359 6.19 6.43 36.68
CA VAL A 359 5.40 6.03 35.51
C VAL A 359 5.63 7.07 34.42
N LEU A 360 6.17 6.65 33.26
CA LEU A 360 6.24 7.48 32.04
C LEU A 360 4.83 7.61 31.43
N GLU A 361 3.87 8.14 32.20
CA GLU A 361 2.57 8.56 31.70
C GLU A 361 2.59 10.09 31.51
N GLU A 362 2.23 10.51 30.30
CA GLU A 362 1.73 11.84 29.94
C GLU A 362 2.67 13.05 29.72
N GLN A 363 4.01 12.92 29.70
CA GLN A 363 4.86 14.09 29.38
C GLN A 363 5.18 14.34 27.90
N TYR A 364 4.65 13.53 26.96
CA TYR A 364 4.86 13.76 25.52
C TYR A 364 3.75 14.59 24.83
N LEU A 365 2.78 15.15 25.57
CA LEU A 365 1.62 15.88 25.02
C LEU A 365 1.69 17.42 25.11
N SER A 366 2.79 17.99 25.58
CA SER A 366 2.93 19.45 25.69
C SER A 366 4.35 19.89 25.36
N ILE A 367 4.58 20.27 24.09
CA ILE A 367 5.36 21.44 23.60
C ILE A 367 5.29 21.50 22.07
#